data_AF-A0A063Y389-F1
#
_entry.id   AF-A0A063Y389-F1
#
_cell.length_a   1.000
_cell.length_b   1.000
_cell.length_c   1.000
_cell.angle_alpha   90.00
_cell.angle_beta   90.00
_cell.angle_gamma   90.00
#
_symmetry.space_group_name_H-M   'P 1'
#
loop_
_entity.id
_entity.type
_entity.pdbx_description
1 polymer ?
#
loop_
_entity_poly.entity_id
_entity_poly.type
_entity_poly.pdbx_seq_one_letter_code
_entity_poly.pdbx_strand_id
1 'polypeptide(L)'
;MRDSDKKPVQHSEVAPEAYDRILDRLRRSLDEAGETTWESLRARIQEAIELEMAAEEMTRDEMDLLNAYIERDLKQIGYYAHETGEGIAAWLNFDLNALEQTVMNRLWELADKTRVQHELLREQLSHSEQQYLAGEITLPGRLECVSCGEQQLLIKSGVIEPCSACHGVIFERLSRPWPASDN
;
A
#
# COMPACT_ATOMS: atom_id res chain seq x y z
N MET A 1 7.79 20.81 9.85
CA MET A 1 8.85 19.96 10.41
C MET A 1 9.93 19.80 9.36
N ARG A 2 11.21 19.91 9.69
CA ARG A 2 12.29 19.67 8.70
C ARG A 2 12.34 18.17 8.43
N ASP A 3 12.52 17.81 7.16
CA ASP A 3 12.66 16.43 6.63
C ASP A 3 13.76 15.61 7.36
N SER A 4 14.63 16.30 8.11
CA SER A 4 15.90 15.83 8.66
C SER A 4 15.84 14.85 9.85
N ASP A 5 14.69 14.68 10.52
CA ASP A 5 14.60 13.87 11.76
C ASP A 5 14.06 12.44 11.55
N LYS A 6 13.50 12.13 10.38
CA LYS A 6 12.98 10.77 10.09
C LYS A 6 14.10 9.92 9.49
N LYS A 7 14.47 8.83 10.18
CA LYS A 7 15.45 7.87 9.68
C LYS A 7 14.77 6.75 8.89
N PRO A 8 15.40 6.22 7.82
CA PRO A 8 14.86 5.10 7.09
C PRO A 8 14.70 3.87 7.99
N VAL A 9 13.56 3.21 7.88
CA VAL A 9 13.31 1.93 8.55
C VAL A 9 14.15 0.84 7.89
N GLN A 10 14.70 -0.08 8.66
CA GLN A 10 15.40 -1.26 8.15
C GLN A 10 14.53 -2.50 8.35
N HIS A 11 14.46 -3.34 7.32
CA HIS A 11 13.76 -4.61 7.33
C HIS A 11 14.72 -5.75 7.01
N SER A 12 14.39 -6.95 7.49
CA SER A 12 14.97 -8.20 7.00
C SER A 12 14.75 -8.38 5.49
N GLU A 13 15.64 -9.13 4.84
CA GLU A 13 15.61 -9.35 3.38
C GLU A 13 14.30 -10.02 2.92
N VAL A 14 13.64 -10.77 3.79
CA VAL A 14 12.40 -11.53 3.52
C VAL A 14 11.12 -10.68 3.57
N ALA A 15 11.22 -9.43 4.03
CA ALA A 15 10.05 -8.61 4.32
C ALA A 15 9.17 -8.31 3.08
N PRO A 16 9.72 -8.05 1.88
CA PRO A 16 8.90 -7.92 0.67
C PRO A 16 8.14 -9.20 0.33
N GLU A 17 8.75 -10.38 0.47
CA GLU A 17 8.04 -11.65 0.25
C GLU A 17 6.98 -11.91 1.32
N ALA A 18 7.25 -11.59 2.59
CA ALA A 18 6.28 -11.73 3.67
C ALA A 18 5.06 -10.81 3.45
N TYR A 19 5.30 -9.57 3.02
CA TYR A 19 4.24 -8.62 2.63
C TYR A 19 3.33 -9.22 1.55
N ASP A 20 3.91 -9.78 0.50
CA ASP A 20 3.17 -10.44 -0.58
C ASP A 20 2.38 -11.67 -0.09
N ARG A 21 2.93 -12.47 0.82
CA ARG A 21 2.24 -13.63 1.41
C ARG A 21 1.04 -13.22 2.27
N ILE A 22 1.16 -12.12 3.01
CA ILE A 22 0.05 -11.57 3.81
C ILE A 22 -1.09 -11.12 2.88
N LEU A 23 -0.78 -10.42 1.80
CA LEU A 23 -1.78 -10.04 0.79
C LEU A 23 -2.47 -11.25 0.15
N ASP A 24 -1.71 -12.32 -0.14
CA ASP A 24 -2.26 -13.58 -0.65
C ASP A 24 -3.22 -14.27 0.33
N ARG A 25 -2.93 -14.22 1.63
CA ARG A 25 -3.80 -14.76 2.69
C ARG A 25 -5.06 -13.93 2.81
N LEU A 26 -4.91 -12.60 2.83
CA LEU A 26 -6.02 -11.66 2.93
C LEU A 26 -7.01 -11.84 1.77
N ARG A 27 -6.50 -11.95 0.55
CA ARG A 27 -7.27 -12.19 -0.67
C ARG A 27 -8.18 -13.41 -0.56
N ARG A 28 -7.61 -14.55 -0.16
CA ARG A 28 -8.32 -15.82 0.06
C ARG A 28 -9.36 -15.71 1.17
N SER A 29 -8.98 -15.09 2.29
CA SER A 29 -9.88 -14.85 3.42
C SER A 29 -11.12 -14.04 2.98
N LEU A 30 -10.92 -13.03 2.13
CA LEU A 30 -12.00 -12.20 1.61
C LEU A 30 -12.83 -12.88 0.50
N ASP A 31 -12.34 -13.91 -0.19
CA ASP A 31 -13.15 -14.70 -1.16
C ASP A 31 -14.23 -15.52 -0.46
N GLU A 32 -13.95 -15.93 0.77
CA GLU A 32 -14.87 -16.70 1.62
C GLU A 32 -15.85 -15.78 2.39
N ALA A 33 -15.64 -14.46 2.31
CA ALA A 33 -16.42 -13.44 3.00
C ALA A 33 -17.53 -12.87 2.10
N GLY A 34 -18.68 -12.54 2.70
CA GLY A 34 -19.70 -11.70 2.05
C GLY A 34 -19.33 -10.22 2.05
N GLU A 35 -20.29 -9.33 2.32
CA GLU A 35 -20.00 -7.90 2.49
C GLU A 35 -18.91 -7.66 3.55
N THR A 36 -17.89 -6.87 3.19
CA THR A 36 -16.71 -6.60 4.02
C THR A 36 -16.78 -5.17 4.54
N THR A 37 -16.76 -4.96 5.86
CA THR A 37 -16.61 -3.62 6.45
C THR A 37 -15.13 -3.30 6.64
N TRP A 38 -14.78 -2.04 6.88
CA TRP A 38 -13.40 -1.67 7.18
C TRP A 38 -12.87 -2.38 8.44
N GLU A 39 -13.70 -2.52 9.48
CA GLU A 39 -13.32 -3.25 10.70
C GLU A 39 -13.10 -4.74 10.44
N SER A 40 -13.93 -5.36 9.60
CA SER A 40 -13.74 -6.77 9.25
C SER A 40 -12.53 -6.97 8.34
N LEU A 41 -12.20 -6.00 7.48
CA LEU A 41 -10.96 -5.99 6.71
C LEU A 41 -9.75 -5.89 7.64
N ARG A 42 -9.74 -4.95 8.60
CA ARG A 42 -8.66 -4.79 9.58
C ARG A 42 -8.43 -6.05 10.41
N ALA A 43 -9.50 -6.68 10.88
CA ALA A 43 -9.42 -7.95 11.61
C ALA A 43 -8.76 -9.05 10.77
N ARG A 44 -9.08 -9.13 9.47
CA ARG A 44 -8.49 -10.12 8.56
C ARG A 44 -7.03 -9.84 8.22
N ILE A 45 -6.62 -8.57 8.15
CA ILE A 45 -5.20 -8.21 8.01
C ILE A 45 -4.44 -8.72 9.24
N GLN A 46 -4.95 -8.44 10.45
CA GLN A 46 -4.35 -8.91 11.69
C GLN A 46 -4.23 -10.44 11.74
N GLU A 47 -5.30 -11.17 11.38
CA GLU A 47 -5.26 -12.64 11.29
C GLU A 47 -4.22 -13.14 10.28
N ALA A 48 -4.12 -12.51 9.11
CA ALA A 48 -3.14 -12.88 8.09
C ALA A 48 -1.70 -12.67 8.58
N ILE A 49 -1.46 -11.63 9.38
CA ILE A 49 -0.15 -11.34 9.99
C ILE A 49 0.17 -12.31 11.10
N GLU A 50 -0.78 -12.64 11.99
CA GLU A 50 -0.55 -13.62 13.05
C GLU A 50 -0.19 -15.01 12.48
N LEU A 51 -0.80 -15.38 11.37
CA LEU A 51 -0.46 -16.60 10.64
C LEU A 51 0.92 -16.54 9.97
N GLU A 52 1.36 -15.36 9.54
CA GLU A 52 2.67 -15.16 8.95
C GLU A 52 3.77 -15.14 10.03
N MET A 53 3.49 -14.54 11.19
CA MET A 53 4.36 -14.56 12.36
C MET A 53 4.71 -15.99 12.81
N ALA A 54 3.80 -16.96 12.61
CA ALA A 54 4.03 -18.36 12.96
C ALA A 54 5.19 -19.01 12.20
N ALA A 55 5.66 -18.42 11.09
CA ALA A 55 6.84 -18.87 10.38
C ALA A 55 8.16 -18.47 11.07
N GLU A 56 8.11 -17.56 12.06
CA GLU A 56 9.27 -17.04 12.82
C GLU A 56 10.42 -16.46 11.95
N GLU A 57 10.13 -16.05 10.72
CA GLU A 57 11.11 -15.46 9.78
C GLU A 57 11.37 -13.96 10.03
N MET A 58 10.46 -13.29 10.76
CA MET A 58 10.53 -11.86 11.07
C MET A 58 10.19 -11.60 12.54
N THR A 59 10.71 -10.49 13.07
CA THR A 59 10.40 -10.05 14.43
C THR A 59 8.97 -9.51 14.55
N ARG A 60 8.44 -9.44 15.78
CA ARG A 60 7.14 -8.82 16.05
C ARG A 60 7.09 -7.36 15.60
N ASP A 61 8.14 -6.59 15.88
CA ASP A 61 8.21 -5.18 15.48
C ASP A 61 8.17 -5.00 13.96
N GLU A 62 8.85 -5.87 13.20
CA GLU A 62 8.77 -5.85 11.73
C GLU A 62 7.38 -6.22 11.21
N MET A 63 6.70 -7.16 11.87
CA MET A 63 5.34 -7.59 11.50
C MET A 63 4.31 -6.51 11.81
N ASP A 64 4.46 -5.79 12.93
CA ASP A 64 3.63 -4.64 13.27
C ASP A 64 3.81 -3.51 12.23
N LEU A 65 5.02 -3.33 11.69
CA LEU A 65 5.28 -2.41 10.58
C LEU A 65 4.60 -2.87 9.28
N LEU A 66 4.68 -4.16 8.93
CA LEU A 66 3.96 -4.67 7.76
C LEU A 66 2.45 -4.48 7.90
N ASN A 67 1.88 -4.63 9.11
CA ASN A 67 0.47 -4.34 9.37
C ASN A 67 0.12 -2.90 8.99
N ALA A 68 0.89 -1.94 9.51
CA ALA A 68 0.67 -0.53 9.24
C ALA A 68 0.77 -0.19 7.74
N TYR A 69 1.73 -0.78 7.03
CA TYR A 69 1.90 -0.54 5.59
C TYR A 69 0.76 -1.12 4.77
N ILE A 70 0.31 -2.34 5.06
CA ILE A 70 -0.81 -2.98 4.37
C ILE A 70 -2.11 -2.22 4.63
N GLU A 71 -2.39 -1.85 5.88
CA GLU A 71 -3.57 -1.06 6.22
C GLU A 71 -3.59 0.27 5.45
N ARG A 72 -2.46 1.00 5.42
CA ARG A 72 -2.34 2.25 4.65
C ARG A 72 -2.63 2.02 3.17
N ASP A 73 -1.96 1.05 2.56
CA ASP A 73 -2.04 0.83 1.13
C ASP A 73 -3.46 0.42 0.70
N LEU A 74 -4.12 -0.47 1.45
CA LEU A 74 -5.51 -0.87 1.19
C LEU A 74 -6.50 0.28 1.42
N LYS A 75 -6.28 1.11 2.44
CA LYS A 75 -7.07 2.32 2.70
C LYS A 75 -6.97 3.30 1.53
N GLN A 76 -5.75 3.55 1.02
CA GLN A 76 -5.54 4.44 -0.11
C GLN A 76 -6.18 3.89 -1.40
N ILE A 77 -6.10 2.58 -1.65
CA ILE A 77 -6.76 1.94 -2.79
C ILE A 77 -8.28 2.10 -2.69
N GLY A 78 -8.87 1.74 -1.55
CA GLY A 78 -10.32 1.81 -1.34
C GLY A 78 -10.84 3.24 -1.50
N TYR A 79 -10.09 4.23 -0.99
CA TYR A 79 -10.40 5.65 -1.15
C TYR A 79 -10.31 6.10 -2.61
N TYR A 80 -9.21 5.79 -3.30
CA TYR A 80 -9.05 6.15 -4.71
C TYR A 80 -10.16 5.57 -5.58
N ALA A 81 -10.47 4.28 -5.38
CA ALA A 81 -11.54 3.59 -6.09
C ALA A 81 -12.93 4.16 -5.78
N HIS A 82 -13.11 4.77 -4.59
CA HIS A 82 -14.31 5.52 -4.24
C HIS A 82 -14.43 6.82 -5.02
N GLU A 83 -13.41 7.66 -4.90
CA GLU A 83 -13.45 9.05 -5.34
C GLU A 83 -13.43 9.16 -6.87
N THR A 84 -12.67 8.28 -7.51
CA THR A 84 -12.50 8.27 -8.96
C THR A 84 -13.40 7.26 -9.65
N GLY A 85 -13.91 6.25 -8.95
CA GLY A 85 -14.55 5.10 -9.58
C GLY A 85 -13.62 4.24 -10.46
N GLU A 86 -12.32 4.61 -10.58
CA GLU A 86 -11.33 3.91 -11.37
C GLU A 86 -10.74 2.72 -10.62
N GLY A 87 -10.23 1.75 -11.38
CA GLY A 87 -9.61 0.54 -10.84
C GLY A 87 -8.15 0.75 -10.41
N ILE A 88 -7.58 -0.31 -9.83
CA ILE A 88 -6.22 -0.31 -9.29
C ILE A 88 -5.13 0.08 -10.30
N ALA A 89 -5.34 -0.19 -11.59
CA ALA A 89 -4.41 0.21 -12.65
C ALA A 89 -4.08 1.72 -12.63
N ALA A 90 -5.10 2.53 -12.41
CA ALA A 90 -4.96 3.97 -12.38
C ALA A 90 -4.36 4.46 -11.06
N TRP A 91 -4.69 3.80 -9.94
CA TRP A 91 -4.07 4.05 -8.64
C TRP A 91 -2.56 3.77 -8.63
N LEU A 92 -2.14 2.66 -9.25
CA LEU A 92 -0.72 2.31 -9.40
C LEU A 92 0.02 3.28 -10.33
N ASN A 93 -0.72 4.00 -11.20
CA ASN A 93 -0.19 4.87 -12.25
C ASN A 93 0.93 4.19 -13.06
N PHE A 94 0.64 2.95 -13.44
CA PHE A 94 1.59 2.03 -14.03
C PHE A 94 0.91 1.16 -15.09
N ASP A 95 1.66 0.77 -16.12
CA ASP A 95 1.16 -0.17 -17.11
C ASP A 95 1.13 -1.57 -16.49
N LEU A 96 -0.07 -2.12 -16.35
CA LEU A 96 -0.27 -3.44 -15.75
C LEU A 96 0.44 -4.56 -16.52
N ASN A 97 0.73 -4.37 -17.81
CA ASN A 97 1.49 -5.34 -18.61
C ASN A 97 2.94 -5.47 -18.15
N ALA A 98 3.47 -4.46 -17.45
CA ALA A 98 4.83 -4.45 -16.92
C ALA A 98 4.88 -4.91 -15.45
N LEU A 99 3.74 -5.26 -14.84
CA LEU A 99 3.68 -5.77 -13.48
C LEU A 99 3.74 -7.30 -13.50
N GLU A 100 4.37 -7.89 -12.48
CA GLU A 100 4.38 -9.35 -12.32
C GLU A 100 2.93 -9.88 -12.19
N GLN A 101 2.58 -10.89 -12.99
CA GLN A 101 1.22 -11.45 -13.08
C GLN A 101 0.67 -11.90 -11.72
N THR A 102 1.51 -12.43 -10.84
CA THR A 102 1.10 -12.88 -9.50
C THR A 102 0.70 -11.68 -8.61
N VAL A 103 1.49 -10.61 -8.64
CA VAL A 103 1.20 -9.37 -7.90
C VAL A 103 -0.04 -8.68 -8.48
N MET A 104 -0.18 -8.67 -9.81
CA MET A 104 -1.37 -8.15 -10.50
C MET A 104 -2.66 -8.79 -10.03
N ASN A 105 -2.72 -10.12 -10.02
CA ASN A 105 -3.94 -10.86 -9.68
C ASN A 105 -4.36 -10.61 -8.22
N ARG A 106 -3.38 -10.60 -7.30
CA ARG A 106 -3.61 -10.27 -5.89
C ARG A 106 -4.23 -8.89 -5.73
N LEU A 107 -3.64 -7.91 -6.40
CA LEU A 107 -4.04 -6.51 -6.32
C LEU A 107 -5.44 -6.27 -6.87
N TRP A 108 -5.76 -6.84 -8.03
CA TRP A 108 -7.09 -6.72 -8.63
C TRP A 108 -8.19 -7.25 -7.72
N GLU A 109 -8.00 -8.44 -7.16
CA GLU A 109 -8.99 -9.09 -6.30
C GLU A 109 -9.14 -8.37 -4.95
N LEU A 110 -8.07 -7.77 -4.41
CA LEU A 110 -8.14 -6.98 -3.18
C LEU A 110 -8.79 -5.61 -3.40
N ALA A 111 -8.46 -4.93 -4.50
CA ALA A 111 -8.98 -3.60 -4.80
C ALA A 111 -10.51 -3.60 -4.88
N ASP A 112 -11.10 -4.58 -5.55
CA ASP A 112 -12.56 -4.70 -5.67
C ASP A 112 -13.25 -4.85 -4.29
N LYS A 113 -12.62 -5.59 -3.39
CA LYS A 113 -13.14 -5.87 -2.03
C LYS A 113 -12.94 -4.71 -1.05
N THR A 114 -11.97 -3.84 -1.30
CA THR A 114 -11.74 -2.62 -0.49
C THR A 114 -12.71 -1.47 -0.81
N ARG A 115 -13.55 -1.61 -1.86
CA ARG A 115 -14.57 -0.61 -2.21
C ARG A 115 -15.77 -0.61 -1.24
N VAL A 116 -15.79 -1.46 -0.23
CA VAL A 116 -16.96 -1.61 0.64
C VAL A 116 -16.78 -0.75 1.92
N GLN A 117 -17.77 0.12 2.14
CA GLN A 117 -17.91 1.13 3.22
C GLN A 117 -16.96 2.33 3.19
N HIS A 118 -17.10 3.13 2.14
CA HIS A 118 -16.37 4.36 1.89
C HIS A 118 -16.62 5.54 2.86
N GLU A 119 -17.79 5.60 3.51
CA GLU A 119 -18.15 6.72 4.39
C GLU A 119 -17.26 6.77 5.65
N LEU A 120 -17.03 5.61 6.28
CA LEU A 120 -16.16 5.52 7.46
C LEU A 120 -14.68 5.73 7.12
N LEU A 121 -14.26 5.28 5.93
CA LEU A 121 -12.88 5.43 5.45
C LEU A 121 -12.50 6.91 5.30
N ARG A 122 -13.44 7.72 4.82
CA ARG A 122 -13.29 9.17 4.61
C ARG A 122 -13.05 9.91 5.94
N GLU A 123 -13.76 9.53 7.00
CA GLU A 123 -13.63 10.16 8.32
C GLU A 123 -12.29 9.87 9.01
N GLN A 124 -11.62 8.77 8.63
CA GLN A 124 -10.39 8.31 9.27
C GLN A 124 -9.11 8.82 8.59
N LEU A 125 -9.17 9.57 7.49
CA LEU A 125 -7.96 10.02 6.79
C LEU A 125 -7.34 11.24 7.49
N SER A 126 -6.14 11.06 8.04
CA SER A 126 -5.28 12.17 8.47
C SER A 126 -4.21 12.46 7.42
N HIS A 127 -3.77 13.72 7.30
CA HIS A 127 -2.70 14.14 6.36
C HIS A 127 -1.39 13.34 6.50
N SER A 128 -1.17 12.70 7.65
CA SER A 128 0.01 11.85 7.91
C SER A 128 -0.06 10.47 7.24
N GLU A 129 -1.24 9.98 6.87
CA GLU A 129 -1.43 8.62 6.32
C GLU A 129 -1.23 8.53 4.79
N GLN A 130 -1.12 9.67 4.09
CA GLN A 130 -0.79 9.67 2.66
C GLN A 130 0.72 9.58 2.37
N GLN A 131 1.56 9.83 3.39
CA GLN A 131 3.00 9.89 3.20
C GLN A 131 3.66 8.51 3.36
N TYR A 132 4.71 8.35 2.58
CA TYR A 132 5.59 7.19 2.57
C TYR A 132 6.99 7.62 3.02
N LEU A 133 7.69 6.74 3.72
CA LEU A 133 9.06 6.96 4.15
C LEU A 133 10.02 6.01 3.45
N ALA A 134 11.24 6.48 3.16
CA ALA A 134 12.33 5.62 2.75
C ALA A 134 12.53 4.50 3.79
N GLY A 135 12.78 3.29 3.33
CA GLY A 135 12.85 2.09 4.15
C GLY A 135 11.52 1.37 4.34
N GLU A 136 10.37 1.98 4.08
CA GLU A 136 9.08 1.29 4.16
C GLU A 136 8.85 0.36 2.96
N ILE A 137 8.00 -0.65 3.14
CA ILE A 137 7.54 -1.53 2.06
C ILE A 137 6.17 -1.04 1.60
N THR A 138 5.94 -1.01 0.29
CA THR A 138 4.64 -0.67 -0.29
C THR A 138 4.38 -1.47 -1.54
N LEU A 139 3.12 -1.47 -1.95
CA LEU A 139 2.68 -1.93 -3.26
C LEU A 139 3.41 -1.23 -4.43
N PRO A 140 3.44 -1.89 -5.60
CA PRO A 140 3.96 -1.29 -6.84
C PRO A 140 3.35 0.08 -7.15
N GLY A 141 3.99 0.81 -8.04
CA GLY A 141 3.49 2.07 -8.57
C GLY A 141 4.53 3.18 -8.51
N ARG A 142 4.06 4.41 -8.73
CA ARG A 142 4.91 5.59 -8.84
C ARG A 142 4.82 6.44 -7.58
N LEU A 143 5.97 6.74 -7.00
CA LEU A 143 6.12 7.62 -5.84
C LEU A 143 6.87 8.88 -6.25
N GLU A 144 6.53 10.02 -5.67
CA GLU A 144 7.21 11.30 -5.90
C GLU A 144 7.82 11.82 -4.60
N CYS A 145 9.09 12.22 -4.67
CA CYS A 145 9.79 12.79 -3.53
C CYS A 145 9.20 14.17 -3.20
N VAL A 146 8.71 14.34 -1.98
CA VAL A 146 8.10 15.61 -1.53
C VAL A 146 9.09 16.77 -1.57
N SER A 147 10.39 16.48 -1.42
CA SER A 147 11.44 17.49 -1.34
C SER A 147 11.95 18.00 -2.69
N CYS A 148 11.83 17.24 -3.78
CA CYS A 148 12.36 17.66 -5.08
C CYS A 148 11.53 17.27 -6.32
N GLY A 149 10.48 16.47 -6.17
CA GLY A 149 9.64 16.00 -7.27
C GLY A 149 10.22 14.83 -8.09
N GLU A 150 11.40 14.30 -7.72
CA GLU A 150 11.96 13.12 -8.39
C GLU A 150 11.07 11.90 -8.17
N GLN A 151 10.85 11.12 -9.23
CA GLN A 151 9.92 10.00 -9.20
C GLN A 151 10.65 8.66 -9.06
N GLN A 152 10.17 7.81 -8.15
CA GLN A 152 10.58 6.42 -8.02
C GLN A 152 9.49 5.50 -8.57
N LEU A 153 9.88 4.54 -9.42
CA LEU A 153 8.99 3.50 -9.93
C LEU A 153 9.27 2.16 -9.25
N LEU A 154 8.25 1.59 -8.63
CA LEU A 154 8.25 0.24 -8.07
C LEU A 154 7.43 -0.69 -8.97
N ILE A 155 8.07 -1.71 -9.54
CA ILE A 155 7.42 -2.71 -10.42
C ILE A 155 6.94 -3.96 -9.67
N LYS A 156 7.30 -4.08 -8.39
CA LYS A 156 6.87 -5.12 -7.46
C LYS A 156 6.76 -4.51 -6.06
N SER A 157 6.12 -5.21 -5.12
CA SER A 157 6.17 -4.82 -3.72
C SER A 157 7.62 -4.74 -3.27
N GLY A 158 8.01 -3.68 -2.58
CA GLY A 158 9.41 -3.47 -2.26
C GLY A 158 9.69 -2.27 -1.39
N VAL A 159 10.94 -2.20 -0.94
CA VAL A 159 11.46 -1.14 -0.08
C VAL A 159 11.59 0.17 -0.88
N ILE A 160 11.17 1.27 -0.28
CA ILE A 160 11.35 2.61 -0.83
C ILE A 160 12.78 3.06 -0.57
N GLU A 161 13.49 3.48 -1.61
CA GLU A 161 14.86 3.93 -1.48
C GLU A 161 14.88 5.43 -1.19
N PRO A 162 15.90 5.97 -0.50
CA PRO A 162 16.10 7.40 -0.43
C PRO A 162 16.16 8.02 -1.83
N CYS A 163 15.65 9.24 -1.98
CA CYS A 163 15.56 9.89 -3.28
C CYS A 163 16.95 9.98 -3.96
N SER A 164 17.06 9.48 -5.19
CA SER A 164 18.31 9.46 -5.96
C SER A 164 18.84 10.86 -6.30
N ALA A 165 17.96 11.88 -6.34
CA ALA A 165 18.33 13.26 -6.68
C ALA A 165 18.71 14.10 -5.45
N CYS A 166 17.94 14.02 -4.36
CA CYS A 166 18.11 14.90 -3.20
C CYS A 166 18.37 14.19 -1.86
N HIS A 167 18.33 12.85 -1.84
CA HIS A 167 18.39 12.01 -0.62
C HIS A 167 17.27 12.27 0.39
N GLY A 168 16.20 12.95 -0.02
CA GLY A 168 14.97 13.08 0.77
C GLY A 168 14.35 11.72 1.05
N VAL A 169 13.65 11.63 2.18
CA VAL A 169 13.10 10.37 2.70
C VAL A 169 11.58 10.34 2.75
N ILE A 170 10.91 11.43 2.41
CA ILE A 170 9.44 11.51 2.37
C ILE A 170 8.97 11.48 0.91
N PHE A 171 7.99 10.61 0.65
CA PHE A 171 7.37 10.41 -0.65
C PHE A 171 5.85 10.45 -0.56
N GLU A 172 5.20 10.80 -1.66
CA GLU A 172 3.76 10.68 -1.85
C GLU A 172 3.47 9.84 -3.10
N ARG A 173 2.34 9.13 -3.10
CA ARG A 173 1.97 8.28 -4.23
C ARG A 173 1.35 9.12 -5.34
N LEU A 174 1.90 8.99 -6.54
CA LEU A 174 1.35 9.59 -7.75
C LEU A 174 0.36 8.62 -8.41
N SER A 175 -0.90 8.64 -7.99
CA SER A 175 -1.98 8.01 -8.75
C SER A 175 -2.36 8.88 -9.97
N ARG A 176 -3.05 8.30 -10.96
CA ARG A 176 -3.55 9.12 -12.07
C ARG A 176 -4.55 10.15 -11.54
N PRO A 177 -4.41 11.43 -11.89
CA PRO A 177 -5.43 12.40 -11.57
C PRO A 177 -6.70 12.12 -12.39
N TRP A 178 -7.84 12.33 -11.76
CA TRP A 178 -9.13 12.45 -12.42
C TRP A 178 -9.03 13.44 -13.60
N PRO A 179 -9.46 13.09 -14.83
CA PRO A 179 -9.69 14.13 -15.82
C PRO A 179 -10.86 14.96 -15.30
N ALA A 180 -10.60 16.21 -14.94
CA ALA A 180 -11.67 17.18 -14.68
C ALA A 180 -12.65 17.07 -15.85
N SER A 181 -13.89 16.73 -15.55
CA SER A 181 -14.93 16.64 -16.56
C SER A 181 -14.99 18.00 -17.26
N ASP A 182 -14.56 18.04 -18.52
CA ASP A 182 -14.85 19.16 -19.40
C ASP A 182 -16.39 19.30 -19.45
N ASN A 183 -16.88 20.38 -18.85
CA ASN A 183 -18.29 20.74 -18.77
C ASN A 183 -18.79 21.31 -20.10
#